data_AF-A0A538K396-F1
#
_entry.id   AF-A0A538K396-F1
#
_cell.length_a   1.000
_cell.length_b   1.000
_cell.length_c   1.000
_cell.angle_alpha   90.00
_cell.angle_beta   90.00
_cell.angle_gamma   90.00
#
_symmetry.space_group_name_H-M   'P 1'
#
loop_
_entity.id
_entity.type
_entity.pdbx_description
1 polymer ?
#
loop_
_entity_poly.entity_id
_entity_poly.type
_entity_poly.pdbx_seq_one_letter_code
_entity_poly.pdbx_strand_id
1 'polypeptide(L)'
;MVLRTLEHKIEALFEGIFGRAFRTNVQPVELARKLAKEMDDHRTVSVSRVYVPNEYTVYLSSADREQFVGYEDNLKGELQEYLSEHARREDYALLSPARVLMETDDDLDVGEVAVR
;
A
#
# COMPACT_ATOMS: atom_id res chain seq x y z
N MET A 1 1.52 -14.89 -10.74
CA MET A 1 1.97 -14.26 -12.00
C MET A 1 1.72 -12.75 -12.05
N VAL A 2 0.85 -12.19 -11.20
CA VAL A 2 0.51 -10.75 -11.16
C VAL A 2 1.55 -9.90 -10.41
N LEU A 3 2.30 -10.49 -9.45
CA LEU A 3 3.44 -9.79 -8.83
C LEU A 3 4.42 -9.28 -9.88
N ARG A 4 4.67 -10.08 -10.94
CA ARG A 4 5.55 -9.71 -12.05
C ARG A 4 5.05 -8.50 -12.84
N THR A 5 3.74 -8.35 -13.00
CA THR A 5 3.16 -7.23 -13.75
C THR A 5 3.21 -5.92 -12.95
N LEU A 6 3.10 -6.00 -11.62
CA LEU A 6 3.34 -4.88 -10.72
C LEU A 6 4.84 -4.57 -10.62
N GLU A 7 5.69 -5.58 -10.48
CA GLU A 7 7.15 -5.46 -10.51
C GLU A 7 7.61 -4.76 -11.78
N HIS A 8 7.07 -5.10 -12.96
CA HIS A 8 7.45 -4.44 -14.21
C HIS A 8 6.93 -3.01 -14.35
N LYS A 9 5.74 -2.69 -13.82
CA LYS A 9 5.21 -1.31 -13.86
C LYS A 9 5.94 -0.40 -12.87
N ILE A 10 6.27 -0.93 -11.69
CA ILE A 10 7.11 -0.28 -10.69
C ILE A 10 8.54 -0.14 -11.25
N GLU A 11 9.16 -1.20 -11.80
CA GLU A 11 10.48 -1.13 -12.44
C GLU A 11 10.56 -0.05 -13.54
N ALA A 12 9.52 0.09 -14.37
CA ALA A 12 9.49 1.08 -15.45
C ALA A 12 9.44 2.54 -14.94
N LEU A 13 8.90 2.78 -13.74
CA LEU A 13 8.96 4.09 -13.07
C LEU A 13 10.32 4.31 -12.38
N PHE A 14 11.09 3.25 -12.13
CA PHE A 14 12.32 3.26 -11.34
C PHE A 14 13.60 3.43 -12.18
N GLU A 15 13.56 3.24 -13.51
CA GLU A 15 14.74 3.40 -14.38
C GLU A 15 15.44 4.77 -14.30
N GLY A 16 14.77 5.81 -13.77
CA GLY A 16 15.32 7.16 -13.65
C GLY A 16 15.97 7.54 -12.30
N ILE A 17 15.86 6.74 -11.23
CA ILE A 17 16.15 7.17 -9.84
C ILE A 17 17.16 6.27 -9.11
N PHE A 18 18.06 5.59 -9.83
CA PHE A 18 19.09 4.71 -9.25
C PHE A 18 20.22 5.47 -8.52
N GLY A 19 19.91 6.08 -7.38
CA GLY A 19 20.87 6.53 -6.38
C GLY A 19 21.04 5.50 -5.26
N ARG A 20 22.25 5.35 -4.73
CA ARG A 20 22.70 4.37 -3.70
C ARG A 20 21.97 4.44 -2.34
N ALA A 21 20.88 5.19 -2.21
CA ALA A 21 20.14 5.49 -0.97
C ALA A 21 18.95 4.54 -0.67
N PHE A 22 18.60 3.63 -1.58
CA PHE A 22 17.35 2.83 -1.50
C PHE A 22 17.31 1.65 -0.52
N ARG A 23 18.37 1.37 0.26
CA ARG A 23 18.35 0.22 1.20
C ARG A 23 17.78 0.54 2.57
N THR A 24 17.57 1.82 2.89
CA THR A 24 17.10 2.27 4.22
C THR A 24 15.70 2.84 4.22
N ASN A 25 15.11 3.07 3.03
CA ASN A 25 13.82 3.74 2.92
C ASN A 25 12.71 2.77 2.54
N VAL A 26 11.49 3.13 2.90
CA VAL A 26 10.28 2.34 2.64
C VAL A 26 10.03 2.16 1.14
N GLN A 27 9.76 0.91 0.72
CA GLN A 27 9.47 0.57 -0.67
C GLN A 27 7.96 0.53 -0.95
N PRO A 28 7.46 0.98 -2.13
CA PRO A 28 6.04 0.88 -2.49
C PRO A 28 5.44 -0.53 -2.35
N VAL A 29 6.21 -1.56 -2.71
CA VAL A 29 5.78 -2.96 -2.61
C VAL A 29 5.58 -3.40 -1.16
N GLU A 30 6.32 -2.82 -0.21
CA GLU A 30 6.15 -3.10 1.22
C GLU A 30 4.87 -2.47 1.75
N LEU A 31 4.52 -1.26 1.30
CA LEU A 31 3.23 -0.63 1.60
C LEU A 31 2.07 -1.50 1.13
N ALA A 32 2.10 -1.94 -0.13
CA ALA A 32 1.08 -2.80 -0.71
C ALA A 32 0.90 -4.10 0.11
N ARG A 33 2.01 -4.74 0.50
CA ARG A 33 1.98 -5.96 1.33
C ARG A 33 1.41 -5.72 2.72
N LYS A 34 1.81 -4.63 3.38
CA LYS A 34 1.28 -4.26 4.71
C LYS A 34 -0.21 -3.93 4.65
N LEU A 35 -0.65 -3.19 3.65
CA LEU A 35 -2.06 -2.88 3.41
C LEU A 35 -2.91 -4.14 3.17
N ALA A 36 -2.45 -5.06 2.33
CA ALA A 36 -3.16 -6.33 2.12
C ALA A 36 -3.22 -7.17 3.41
N LYS A 37 -2.13 -7.19 4.18
CA LYS A 37 -2.13 -7.85 5.49
C LYS A 37 -3.14 -7.22 6.45
N GLU A 38 -3.21 -5.89 6.50
CA GLU A 38 -4.17 -5.17 7.34
C GLU A 38 -5.62 -5.50 6.95
N MET A 39 -5.90 -5.54 5.64
CA MET A 39 -7.18 -5.98 5.08
C MET A 39 -7.54 -7.41 5.51
N ASP A 40 -6.58 -8.33 5.41
CA ASP A 40 -6.77 -9.73 5.81
C ASP A 40 -7.04 -9.88 7.31
N ASP A 41 -6.30 -9.15 8.13
CA ASP A 41 -6.36 -9.22 9.59
C ASP A 41 -7.67 -8.63 10.15
N HIS A 42 -8.25 -7.66 9.46
CA HIS A 42 -9.49 -6.96 9.87
C HIS A 42 -10.74 -7.40 9.12
N ARG A 43 -10.70 -8.56 8.45
CA ARG A 43 -11.89 -9.11 7.80
C ARG A 43 -12.97 -9.51 8.82
N THR A 44 -14.22 -9.24 8.47
CA THR A 44 -15.41 -9.65 9.24
C THR A 44 -16.15 -10.76 8.50
N VAL A 45 -16.25 -11.95 9.10
CA VAL A 45 -16.94 -13.09 8.51
C VAL A 45 -18.43 -13.03 8.86
N SER A 46 -19.28 -12.95 7.83
CA SER A 46 -20.73 -13.06 7.94
C SER A 46 -21.22 -14.41 7.39
N VAL A 47 -22.53 -14.66 7.47
CA VAL A 47 -23.16 -15.90 6.97
C VAL A 47 -23.04 -16.03 5.45
N SER A 48 -23.09 -14.91 4.72
CA SER A 48 -23.15 -14.89 3.26
C SER A 48 -21.86 -14.45 2.58
N ARG A 49 -21.04 -13.62 3.23
CA ARG A 49 -19.82 -13.02 2.67
C ARG A 49 -18.81 -12.69 3.77
N VAL A 50 -17.57 -12.52 3.37
CA VAL A 50 -16.51 -11.93 4.19
C VAL A 50 -16.35 -10.47 3.81
N TYR A 51 -16.49 -9.56 4.76
CA TYR A 51 -16.35 -8.12 4.53
C TYR A 51 -14.98 -7.63 4.98
N VAL A 52 -14.47 -6.58 4.35
CA VAL A 52 -13.20 -5.94 4.72
C VAL A 52 -13.38 -4.42 4.86
N PRO A 53 -12.45 -3.73 5.56
CA PRO A 53 -12.45 -2.27 5.60
C PRO A 53 -12.33 -1.66 4.19
N ASN A 54 -12.88 -0.45 4.02
CA ASN A 54 -12.80 0.29 2.76
C ASN A 54 -11.79 1.43 2.79
N GLU A 55 -11.29 1.83 3.96
CA GLU A 55 -10.32 2.92 4.10
C GLU A 55 -9.14 2.42 4.91
N TYR A 56 -7.95 2.74 4.45
CA TYR A 56 -6.68 2.36 5.06
C TYR A 56 -5.75 3.56 5.10
N THR A 57 -5.08 3.77 6.22
CA THR A 57 -4.10 4.85 6.38
C THR A 57 -2.71 4.26 6.56
N VAL A 58 -1.79 4.66 5.69
CA VAL A 58 -0.36 4.36 5.81
C VAL A 58 0.30 5.50 6.56
N TYR A 59 0.98 5.17 7.65
CA TYR A 59 1.78 6.10 8.42
C TYR A 59 3.25 5.90 8.11
N LEU A 60 3.95 7.00 7.87
CA LEU A 60 5.36 7.04 7.52
C LEU A 60 6.09 8.11 8.32
N SER A 61 7.38 7.89 8.56
CA SER A 61 8.27 8.96 9.01
C SER A 61 8.25 10.13 8.02
N SER A 62 8.53 11.35 8.50
CA SER A 62 8.65 12.54 7.66
C SER A 62 9.65 12.32 6.49
N ALA A 63 10.77 11.66 6.75
CA ALA A 63 11.81 11.39 5.75
C ALA A 63 11.39 10.36 4.69
N ASP A 64 10.67 9.31 5.08
CA ASP A 64 10.14 8.33 4.12
C ASP A 64 9.02 8.93 3.28
N ARG A 65 8.17 9.78 3.86
CA ARG A 65 7.10 10.41 3.08
C ARG A 65 7.65 11.40 2.04
N GLU A 66 8.71 12.12 2.38
CA GLU A 66 9.32 13.11 1.48
C GLU A 66 9.72 12.51 0.12
N GLN A 67 10.15 11.25 0.10
CA GLN A 67 10.52 10.56 -1.16
C GLN A 67 9.32 10.33 -2.09
N PHE A 68 8.10 10.33 -1.56
CA PHE A 68 6.87 10.09 -2.32
C PHE A 68 6.22 11.38 -2.82
N VAL A 69 6.62 12.57 -2.35
CA VAL A 69 5.91 13.85 -2.62
C VAL A 69 5.64 14.08 -4.11
N GLY A 70 6.56 13.72 -5.00
CA GLY A 70 6.40 13.90 -6.45
C GLY A 70 5.42 12.94 -7.13
N TYR A 71 5.03 11.84 -6.47
CA TYR A 71 4.17 10.80 -7.05
C TYR A 71 3.17 10.17 -6.06
N GLU A 72 2.95 10.78 -4.88
CA GLU A 72 2.14 10.23 -3.79
C GLU A 72 0.72 9.91 -4.25
N ASP A 73 0.11 10.77 -5.06
CA ASP A 73 -1.24 10.55 -5.58
C ASP A 73 -1.33 9.36 -6.54
N ASN A 74 -0.33 9.18 -7.41
CA ASN A 74 -0.25 8.01 -8.29
C ASN A 74 -0.04 6.74 -7.46
N LEU A 75 0.86 6.78 -6.47
CA LEU A 75 1.13 5.67 -5.56
C LEU A 75 -0.15 5.27 -4.80
N LYS A 76 -0.91 6.22 -4.23
CA LYS A 76 -2.20 5.93 -3.59
C LYS A 76 -3.16 5.25 -4.57
N GLY A 77 -3.23 5.72 -5.82
CA GLY A 77 -4.02 5.10 -6.86
C GLY A 77 -3.65 3.63 -7.10
N GLU A 78 -2.35 3.34 -7.25
CA GLU A 78 -1.84 1.97 -7.43
C GLU A 78 -2.11 1.08 -6.22
N LEU A 79 -1.95 1.59 -4.99
CA LEU A 79 -2.23 0.87 -3.76
C LEU A 79 -3.74 0.54 -3.62
N GLN A 80 -4.62 1.47 -3.99
CA GLN A 80 -6.07 1.24 -4.01
C GLN A 80 -6.48 0.18 -5.03
N GLU A 81 -5.90 0.22 -6.24
CA GLU A 81 -6.13 -0.81 -7.27
C GLU A 81 -5.64 -2.17 -6.79
N TYR A 82 -4.44 -2.21 -6.19
CA TYR A 82 -3.87 -3.42 -5.60
C TYR A 82 -4.78 -4.04 -4.53
N LEU A 83 -5.29 -3.23 -3.59
CA LEU A 83 -6.21 -3.69 -2.55
C LEU A 83 -7.53 -4.21 -3.13
N SER A 84 -8.07 -3.53 -4.15
CA SER A 84 -9.29 -3.95 -4.83
C SER A 84 -9.12 -5.30 -5.54
N GLU A 85 -7.98 -5.49 -6.20
CA GLU A 85 -7.61 -6.76 -6.84
C GLU A 85 -7.35 -7.88 -5.82
N HIS A 86 -6.72 -7.54 -4.68
CA HIS A 86 -6.54 -8.46 -3.57
C HIS A 86 -7.90 -8.92 -3.03
N ALA A 87 -8.79 -7.99 -2.68
CA ALA A 87 -10.13 -8.31 -2.19
C ALA A 87 -10.90 -9.20 -3.16
N ARG A 88 -10.83 -8.91 -4.47
CA ARG A 88 -11.46 -9.76 -5.50
C ARG A 88 -10.88 -11.18 -5.53
N ARG A 89 -9.57 -11.33 -5.38
CA ARG A 89 -8.90 -12.63 -5.40
C ARG A 89 -9.28 -13.50 -4.19
N GLU A 90 -9.41 -12.88 -3.02
CA GLU A 90 -9.78 -13.57 -1.78
C GLU A 90 -11.30 -13.67 -1.56
N ASP A 91 -12.11 -13.27 -2.56
CA ASP A 91 -13.58 -13.26 -2.51
C ASP A 91 -14.15 -12.40 -1.36
N TYR A 92 -13.47 -11.31 -1.03
CA TYR A 92 -13.90 -10.33 -0.04
C TYR A 92 -14.89 -9.32 -0.63
N ALA A 93 -15.83 -8.90 0.22
CA ALA A 93 -16.79 -7.86 -0.08
C ALA A 93 -16.32 -6.50 0.43
N LEU A 94 -15.99 -5.61 -0.51
CA LEU A 94 -15.84 -4.19 -0.28
C LEU A 94 -17.21 -3.50 -0.45
N LEU A 95 -17.60 -2.65 0.51
CA LEU A 95 -18.86 -1.89 0.43
C LEU A 95 -18.72 -0.65 -0.45
N SER A 96 -17.48 -0.16 -0.62
CA SER A 96 -17.11 0.93 -1.51
C SER A 96 -15.70 0.67 -2.07
N PRO A 97 -15.25 1.37 -3.11
CA PRO A 97 -13.86 1.29 -3.55
C PRO A 97 -12.89 1.48 -2.37
N ALA A 98 -11.82 0.69 -2.33
CA ALA A 98 -10.79 0.83 -1.32
C ALA A 98 -10.12 2.21 -1.46
N ARG A 99 -9.93 2.88 -0.34
CA ARG A 99 -9.30 4.19 -0.23
C ARG A 99 -8.03 4.08 0.59
N VAL A 100 -6.95 4.66 0.08
CA VAL A 100 -5.66 4.68 0.77
C VAL A 100 -5.30 6.13 1.08
N LEU A 101 -5.00 6.39 2.34
CA LEU A 101 -4.48 7.65 2.85
C LEU A 101 -3.01 7.47 3.21
N MET A 102 -2.26 8.57 3.13
CA MET A 102 -0.87 8.61 3.58
C MET A 102 -0.72 9.77 4.55
N GLU A 103 -0.28 9.45 5.76
CA GLU A 103 -0.07 10.39 6.85
C GLU A 103 1.37 10.29 7.37
N THR A 104 1.82 11.39 7.95
CA THR A 104 3.14 11.46 8.58
C THR A 104 2.97 11.18 10.06
N ASP A 105 3.83 10.34 10.61
CA ASP A 105 3.94 10.07 12.03
C ASP A 105 5.41 10.29 12.46
N ASP A 106 5.62 11.27 13.33
CA ASP A 106 6.95 11.66 13.81
C ASP A 106 7.50 10.69 14.87
N ASP A 107 6.66 9.76 15.39
CA ASP A 107 7.09 8.70 16.30
C ASP A 107 7.68 7.48 15.55
N LEU A 108 7.57 7.42 14.22
CA LEU A 108 8.12 6.34 13.39
C LEU A 108 9.55 6.63 12.96
N ASP A 109 10.43 5.64 13.14
CA ASP A 109 11.79 5.68 12.61
C ASP A 109 11.79 5.50 11.07
N VAL A 110 12.86 5.95 10.42
CA VAL A 110 13.02 5.76 8.96
C VAL A 110 13.04 4.27 8.61
N GLY A 111 12.23 3.88 7.63
CA GLY A 111 12.01 2.49 7.24
C GLY A 111 10.87 1.80 8.00
N GLU A 112 10.33 2.42 9.05
CA GLU A 112 9.15 1.92 9.74
C GLU A 112 7.86 2.35 9.03
N VAL A 113 6.90 1.44 9.04
CA VAL A 113 5.58 1.66 8.42
C VAL A 113 4.53 1.05 9.32
N ALA A 114 3.56 1.87 9.70
CA ALA A 114 2.31 1.42 10.33
C ALA A 114 1.15 1.57 9.34
N VAL A 115 0.17 0.66 9.47
CA VAL A 115 -1.06 0.68 8.69
C VAL A 115 -2.23 0.49 9.63
N ARG A 116 -3.36 1.13 9.33
CA ARG A 116 -4.62 1.04 10.06
C ARG A 116 -5.81 1.10 9.12
#